data_AF-A0A6N2RSX4-F1
#
_entry.id   AF-A0A6N2RSX4-F1
#
_cell.length_a   1.000
_cell.length_b   1.000
_cell.length_c   1.000
_cell.angle_alpha   90.00
_cell.angle_beta   90.00
_cell.angle_gamma   90.00
#
_symmetry.space_group_name_H-M   'P 1'
#
loop_
_entity.id
_entity.type
_entity.pdbx_description
1 polymer ?
#
loop_
_entity_poly.entity_id
_entity_poly.type
_entity_poly.pdbx_seq_one_letter_code
_entity_poly.pdbx_strand_id
1 'polypeptide(L)'
;MAEQIGGQIFIDSWGLVSPGNPEQAAKLAEQAASVTHGGNGVYGGIYVACCISLAFVEKSIREILEHALQYIPNDCEYARVVNAVMKFYDEHPENWRDCFNYIFENFGYDKYPGNCHIIPNAAVMVLSMLYGREDFSDTLNICNMCGWDTDCNVGNVGTIMGVFAGISGIDYDKWVKPINDFLACSNVVPSLNAVDIPFGASYFAKMAYILVGEEIPETWNTILNERVDSCHFEYPTSTHAIRSRSQGRCYIHNTDEQAYTGKRSLKLTAVTSSGEESFFYKQTYYSSEDFDDSRYDPFFAPLIYPGQTAHLSVLPTSGEEMITTAQIYAKNGVTGEIIRGEKVKGDGAWHKLSLRIPGGQTDYISEVGVILCGIASGFAMGNVSAYIDDLYFDGNPDYSLNFEKMQLDCWNNMHQEVPQFAKLKGHSYLDGSYLSLSCTDFAEMYTGHHLWKDYGVTAILKPVTGTEHFVNIRVQGAMRSYAAGFSDNNKLVLRKNYYGYTILCETDFAWKINEEYKLSLKADGSTLSVSVNDKEYLTFTDSNLPLLTGCAGISVEQGSHCLYRDIAITGKE
;
A
#
# COMPACT_ATOMS: atom_id res chain seq x y z
N MET A 1 -17.58 -24.74 -7.54
CA MET A 1 -16.65 -23.89 -6.76
C MET A 1 -15.55 -23.27 -7.61
N ALA A 2 -15.08 -23.87 -8.72
CA ALA A 2 -14.02 -23.25 -9.54
C ALA A 2 -14.47 -22.00 -10.35
N GLU A 3 -15.78 -21.82 -10.56
CA GLU A 3 -16.37 -20.74 -11.37
C GLU A 3 -17.06 -19.66 -10.50
N GLN A 4 -16.51 -19.40 -9.32
CA GLN A 4 -16.96 -18.26 -8.52
C GLN A 4 -16.30 -16.97 -9.00
N ILE A 5 -16.86 -15.85 -8.57
CA ILE A 5 -16.44 -14.49 -8.94
C ILE A 5 -14.95 -14.22 -8.69
N GLY A 6 -14.34 -14.93 -7.74
CA GLY A 6 -12.95 -14.75 -7.34
C GLY A 6 -11.95 -14.78 -8.50
N GLY A 7 -12.21 -15.53 -9.57
CA GLY A 7 -11.31 -15.56 -10.74
C GLY A 7 -11.22 -14.23 -11.49
N GLN A 8 -12.09 -13.26 -11.20
CA GLN A 8 -12.18 -11.97 -11.87
C GLN A 8 -11.85 -10.77 -10.94
N ILE A 9 -12.19 -10.85 -9.65
CA ILE A 9 -12.17 -9.69 -8.73
C ILE A 9 -10.80 -9.03 -8.51
N PHE A 10 -9.71 -9.77 -8.74
CA PHE A 10 -8.34 -9.30 -8.45
C PHE A 10 -7.49 -9.13 -9.72
N ILE A 11 -8.13 -9.11 -10.89
CA ILE A 11 -7.45 -9.23 -12.18
C ILE A 11 -7.16 -7.87 -12.85
N ASP A 12 -7.73 -6.80 -12.31
CA ASP A 12 -7.67 -5.45 -12.87
C ASP A 12 -6.23 -4.98 -13.17
N SER A 13 -5.32 -5.30 -12.24
CA SER A 13 -3.89 -5.00 -12.36
C SER A 13 -3.26 -5.50 -13.66
N TRP A 14 -3.69 -6.65 -14.19
CA TRP A 14 -3.14 -7.23 -15.41
C TRP A 14 -3.56 -6.49 -16.69
N GLY A 15 -4.75 -5.89 -16.67
CA GLY A 15 -5.19 -4.97 -17.72
C GLY A 15 -4.48 -3.62 -17.62
N LEU A 16 -4.32 -3.09 -16.41
CA LEU A 16 -3.65 -1.80 -16.15
C LEU A 16 -2.16 -1.80 -16.54
N VAL A 17 -1.47 -2.93 -16.41
CA VAL A 17 -0.07 -3.06 -16.85
C VAL A 17 0.09 -3.43 -18.33
N SER A 18 -1.02 -3.58 -19.06
CA SER A 18 -1.03 -3.99 -20.48
C SER A 18 -1.83 -2.99 -21.34
N PRO A 19 -1.57 -1.68 -21.30
CA PRO A 19 -2.39 -0.69 -21.99
C PRO A 19 -2.39 -0.91 -23.52
N GLY A 20 -3.56 -1.10 -24.12
CA GLY A 20 -3.69 -1.39 -25.55
C GLY A 20 -3.12 -2.73 -26.02
N ASN A 21 -2.72 -3.62 -25.09
CA ASN A 21 -2.21 -4.96 -25.37
C ASN A 21 -3.07 -6.06 -24.70
N PRO A 22 -4.29 -6.33 -25.21
CA PRO A 22 -5.20 -7.30 -24.62
C PRO A 22 -4.69 -8.75 -24.67
N GLU A 23 -3.79 -9.10 -25.59
CA GLU A 23 -3.17 -10.44 -25.63
C GLU A 23 -2.25 -10.68 -24.41
N GLN A 24 -1.45 -9.67 -24.05
CA GLN A 24 -0.65 -9.72 -22.83
C GLN A 24 -1.53 -9.75 -21.58
N ALA A 25 -2.58 -8.93 -21.55
CA ALA A 25 -3.55 -8.90 -20.46
C ALA A 25 -4.20 -10.27 -20.23
N ALA A 26 -4.65 -10.92 -21.32
CA ALA A 26 -5.25 -12.25 -21.29
C ALA A 26 -4.29 -13.29 -20.70
N LYS A 27 -3.04 -13.32 -21.16
CA LYS A 27 -2.02 -14.28 -20.69
C LYS A 27 -1.74 -14.13 -19.20
N LEU A 28 -1.56 -12.89 -18.72
CA LEU A 28 -1.28 -12.61 -17.31
C LEU A 28 -2.50 -12.95 -16.42
N ALA A 29 -3.69 -12.59 -16.87
CA ALA A 29 -4.95 -12.89 -16.18
C ALA A 29 -5.21 -14.40 -16.09
N GLU A 30 -4.96 -15.15 -17.17
CA GLU A 30 -5.09 -16.62 -17.18
C GLU A 30 -4.18 -17.26 -16.13
N GLN A 31 -2.91 -16.85 -16.08
CA GLN A 31 -1.95 -17.34 -15.11
C GLN A 31 -2.34 -17.01 -13.67
N ALA A 32 -2.84 -15.80 -13.42
CA ALA A 32 -3.26 -15.39 -12.08
C ALA A 32 -4.54 -16.10 -11.61
N ALA A 33 -5.58 -16.14 -12.46
CA ALA A 33 -6.86 -16.73 -12.11
C ALA A 33 -6.78 -18.27 -11.95
N SER A 34 -5.95 -18.94 -12.76
CA SER A 34 -5.82 -20.41 -12.75
C SER A 34 -5.18 -20.98 -11.47
N VAL A 35 -4.59 -20.14 -10.61
CA VAL A 35 -4.07 -20.57 -9.30
C VAL A 35 -5.19 -21.10 -8.40
N THR A 36 -6.40 -20.53 -8.49
CA THR A 36 -7.52 -20.85 -7.59
C THR A 36 -8.83 -21.17 -8.31
N HIS A 37 -8.96 -20.81 -9.59
CA HIS A 37 -10.19 -20.93 -10.38
C HIS A 37 -9.98 -21.75 -11.67
N GLY A 38 -11.10 -22.13 -12.30
CA GLY A 38 -11.11 -22.88 -13.56
C GLY A 38 -12.36 -22.59 -14.37
N GLY A 39 -12.36 -22.97 -15.65
CA GLY A 39 -13.50 -22.74 -16.55
C GLY A 39 -13.85 -21.26 -16.67
N ASN A 40 -15.14 -20.93 -16.53
CA ASN A 40 -15.62 -19.55 -16.62
C ASN A 40 -15.01 -18.62 -15.56
N GLY A 41 -14.53 -19.15 -14.43
CA GLY A 41 -13.79 -18.34 -13.44
C GLY A 41 -12.52 -17.72 -14.03
N VAL A 42 -11.79 -18.48 -14.86
CA VAL A 42 -10.60 -17.98 -15.56
C VAL A 42 -10.99 -17.10 -16.74
N TYR A 43 -12.02 -17.49 -17.50
CA TYR A 43 -12.47 -16.71 -18.66
C TYR A 43 -12.98 -15.32 -18.27
N GLY A 44 -13.65 -15.18 -17.12
CA GLY A 44 -14.05 -13.86 -16.62
C GLY A 44 -12.87 -12.98 -16.25
N GLY A 45 -11.82 -13.54 -15.61
CA GLY A 45 -10.56 -12.85 -15.39
C GLY A 45 -9.94 -12.34 -16.69
N ILE A 46 -9.79 -13.23 -17.68
CA ILE A 46 -9.28 -12.86 -19.01
C ILE A 46 -10.12 -11.72 -19.61
N TYR A 47 -11.45 -11.88 -19.62
CA TYR A 47 -12.37 -10.91 -20.20
C TYR A 47 -12.22 -9.53 -19.58
N VAL A 48 -12.20 -9.42 -18.24
CA VAL A 48 -12.06 -8.14 -17.54
C VAL A 48 -10.69 -7.50 -17.78
N ALA A 49 -9.60 -8.27 -17.72
CA ALA A 49 -8.27 -7.74 -18.03
C ALA A 49 -8.20 -7.18 -19.46
N CYS A 50 -8.80 -7.88 -20.43
CA CYS A 50 -8.89 -7.42 -21.81
C CYS A 50 -9.75 -6.17 -21.93
N CYS A 51 -10.90 -6.08 -21.25
CA CYS A 51 -11.72 -4.87 -21.26
C CYS A 51 -10.95 -3.65 -20.75
N ILE A 52 -10.20 -3.79 -19.65
CA ILE A 52 -9.38 -2.71 -19.09
C ILE A 52 -8.26 -2.31 -20.06
N SER A 53 -7.57 -3.30 -20.64
CA SER A 53 -6.52 -3.06 -21.63
C SER A 53 -7.04 -2.32 -22.88
N LEU A 54 -8.20 -2.74 -23.38
CA LEU A 54 -8.88 -2.15 -24.54
C LEU A 54 -9.42 -0.74 -24.25
N ALA A 55 -9.84 -0.47 -23.01
CA ALA A 55 -10.33 0.84 -22.60
C ALA A 55 -9.32 1.99 -22.81
N PHE A 56 -8.02 1.69 -22.91
CA PHE A 56 -7.00 2.68 -23.26
C PHE A 56 -7.03 3.14 -24.73
N VAL A 57 -7.65 2.37 -25.63
CA VAL A 57 -7.51 2.57 -27.09
C VAL A 57 -8.84 2.59 -27.85
N GLU A 58 -9.86 1.91 -27.34
CA GLU A 58 -11.18 1.86 -27.96
C GLU A 58 -11.99 3.13 -27.72
N LYS A 59 -12.98 3.37 -28.58
CA LYS A 59 -13.74 4.64 -28.60
C LYS A 59 -15.14 4.53 -28.03
N SER A 60 -15.63 3.31 -27.81
CA SER A 60 -16.93 3.06 -27.23
C SER A 60 -16.93 1.85 -26.32
N ILE A 61 -17.84 1.84 -25.34
CA ILE A 61 -18.03 0.70 -24.46
C ILE A 61 -18.46 -0.55 -25.23
N ARG A 62 -19.23 -0.37 -26.31
CA ARG A 62 -19.64 -1.50 -27.16
C ARG A 62 -18.44 -2.19 -27.81
N GLU A 63 -17.50 -1.44 -28.39
CA GLU A 63 -16.28 -1.99 -29.00
C GLU A 63 -15.45 -2.74 -27.96
N ILE A 64 -15.29 -2.19 -26.75
CA ILE A 64 -14.55 -2.85 -25.65
C ILE A 64 -15.16 -4.21 -25.32
N LEU A 65 -16.49 -4.28 -25.16
CA LEU A 65 -17.19 -5.51 -24.80
C LEU A 65 -17.10 -6.57 -25.91
N GLU A 66 -17.24 -6.16 -27.17
CA GLU A 66 -17.17 -7.05 -28.34
C GLU A 66 -15.75 -7.56 -28.61
N HIS A 67 -14.74 -6.70 -28.53
CA HIS A 67 -13.35 -7.07 -28.78
C HIS A 67 -12.78 -7.96 -27.67
N ALA A 68 -13.16 -7.74 -26.40
CA ALA A 68 -12.74 -8.60 -25.29
C ALA A 68 -13.23 -10.05 -25.43
N LEU A 69 -14.36 -10.29 -26.11
CA LEU A 69 -14.87 -11.65 -26.37
C LEU A 69 -13.93 -12.49 -27.26
N GLN A 70 -13.03 -11.86 -28.02
CA GLN A 70 -12.09 -12.56 -28.90
C GLN A 70 -11.01 -13.33 -28.11
N TYR A 71 -10.86 -13.04 -26.82
CA TYR A 71 -9.83 -13.62 -25.95
C TYR A 71 -10.35 -14.77 -25.07
N ILE A 72 -11.62 -15.14 -25.20
CA ILE A 72 -12.22 -16.29 -24.50
C ILE A 72 -12.90 -17.24 -25.50
N PRO A 73 -13.14 -18.52 -25.16
CA PRO A 73 -13.83 -19.44 -26.06
C PRO A 73 -15.23 -18.92 -26.42
N ASN A 74 -15.57 -18.92 -27.71
CA ASN A 74 -16.83 -18.36 -28.20
C ASN A 74 -18.08 -19.16 -27.79
N ASP A 75 -17.90 -20.42 -27.41
CA ASP A 75 -18.93 -21.36 -26.98
C ASP A 75 -19.02 -21.51 -25.44
N CYS A 76 -18.24 -20.72 -24.68
CA CYS A 76 -18.32 -20.74 -23.23
C CYS A 76 -19.54 -19.97 -22.68
N GLU A 77 -19.92 -20.29 -21.45
CA GLU A 77 -21.07 -19.69 -20.78
C GLU A 77 -20.90 -18.19 -20.54
N TYR A 78 -19.66 -17.75 -20.29
CA TYR A 78 -19.33 -16.33 -20.15
C TYR A 78 -19.60 -15.56 -21.45
N ALA A 79 -19.13 -16.07 -22.58
CA ALA A 79 -19.43 -15.48 -23.89
C ALA A 79 -20.94 -15.48 -24.18
N ARG A 80 -21.66 -16.55 -23.78
CA ARG A 80 -23.12 -16.64 -23.94
C ARG A 80 -23.85 -15.51 -23.19
N VAL A 81 -23.49 -15.23 -21.94
CA VAL A 81 -24.18 -14.20 -21.15
C VAL A 81 -23.89 -12.78 -21.67
N VAL A 82 -22.64 -12.48 -22.03
CA VAL A 82 -22.26 -11.17 -22.59
C VAL A 82 -23.05 -10.91 -23.87
N ASN A 83 -23.06 -11.87 -24.81
CA ASN A 83 -23.83 -11.76 -26.05
C ASN A 83 -25.34 -11.64 -25.82
N ALA A 84 -25.88 -12.36 -24.83
CA ALA A 84 -27.30 -12.30 -24.52
C ALA A 84 -27.72 -10.92 -23.98
N VAL A 85 -26.90 -10.30 -23.12
CA VAL A 85 -27.16 -8.97 -22.58
C VAL A 85 -27.00 -7.90 -23.66
N MET A 86 -25.93 -7.98 -24.48
CA MET A 86 -25.73 -7.09 -25.62
C MET A 86 -26.92 -7.13 -26.59
N LYS A 87 -27.39 -8.33 -26.95
CA LYS A 87 -28.57 -8.50 -27.80
C LYS A 87 -29.83 -7.91 -27.17
N PHE A 88 -30.05 -8.14 -25.88
CA PHE A 88 -31.21 -7.58 -25.19
C PHE A 88 -31.19 -6.05 -25.19
N TYR A 89 -30.02 -5.45 -24.96
CA TYR A 89 -29.83 -4.01 -25.05
C TYR A 89 -30.17 -3.47 -26.45
N ASP A 90 -29.72 -4.14 -27.51
CA ASP A 90 -29.99 -3.74 -28.89
C ASP A 90 -31.51 -3.74 -29.20
N GLU A 91 -32.27 -4.65 -28.60
CA GLU A 91 -33.73 -4.75 -28.74
C GLU A 91 -34.49 -3.81 -27.79
N HIS A 92 -33.92 -3.49 -26.63
CA HIS A 92 -34.58 -2.76 -25.52
C HIS A 92 -33.64 -1.73 -24.82
N PRO A 93 -33.18 -0.67 -25.50
CA PRO A 93 -32.12 0.21 -24.97
C PRO A 93 -32.58 1.20 -23.89
N GLU A 94 -33.89 1.35 -23.67
CA GLU A 94 -34.46 2.45 -22.88
C GLU A 94 -34.43 2.22 -21.36
N ASN A 95 -34.54 0.97 -20.90
CA ASN A 95 -34.75 0.67 -19.48
C ASN A 95 -33.91 -0.52 -19.00
N TRP A 96 -32.84 -0.20 -18.27
CA TRP A 96 -31.93 -1.19 -17.70
C TRP A 96 -32.63 -2.17 -16.75
N ARG A 97 -33.74 -1.78 -16.10
CA ARG A 97 -34.49 -2.68 -15.20
C ARG A 97 -35.14 -3.84 -15.95
N ASP A 98 -35.54 -3.62 -17.19
CA ASP A 98 -36.09 -4.69 -18.02
C ASP A 98 -35.00 -5.70 -18.40
N CYS A 99 -33.79 -5.22 -18.70
CA CYS A 99 -32.63 -6.08 -18.91
C CYS A 99 -32.22 -6.82 -17.64
N PHE A 100 -32.27 -6.17 -16.47
CA PHE A 100 -31.98 -6.82 -15.20
C PHE A 100 -33.00 -7.92 -14.88
N ASN A 101 -34.29 -7.68 -15.13
CA ASN A 101 -35.33 -8.71 -15.00
C ASN A 101 -35.06 -9.90 -15.94
N TYR A 102 -34.66 -9.63 -17.19
CA TYR A 102 -34.26 -10.67 -18.13
C TYR A 102 -33.05 -11.48 -17.63
N ILE A 103 -32.02 -10.81 -17.09
CA ILE A 103 -30.85 -11.47 -16.49
C ILE A 103 -31.30 -12.31 -15.29
N PHE A 104 -32.15 -11.79 -14.41
CA PHE A 104 -32.64 -12.52 -13.25
C PHE A 104 -33.35 -13.82 -13.66
N GLU A 105 -34.21 -13.76 -14.68
CA GLU A 105 -34.98 -14.91 -15.16
C GLU A 105 -34.12 -15.98 -15.85
N ASN A 106 -33.04 -15.58 -16.55
CA ASN A 106 -32.28 -16.46 -17.45
C ASN A 106 -30.87 -16.80 -16.97
N PHE A 107 -30.29 -15.96 -16.11
CA PHE A 107 -28.90 -15.98 -15.67
C PHE A 107 -28.75 -15.62 -14.18
N GLY A 108 -29.81 -15.65 -13.37
CA GLY A 108 -29.74 -15.34 -11.94
C GLY A 108 -28.89 -16.34 -11.14
N TYR A 109 -28.57 -16.01 -9.88
CA TYR A 109 -27.82 -16.92 -9.01
C TYR A 109 -28.49 -18.29 -8.82
N ASP A 110 -29.83 -18.37 -8.92
CA ASP A 110 -30.57 -19.63 -8.85
C ASP A 110 -30.32 -20.57 -10.05
N LYS A 111 -29.69 -20.06 -11.12
CA LYS A 111 -29.35 -20.83 -12.32
C LYS A 111 -27.95 -21.47 -12.26
N TYR A 112 -27.12 -21.09 -11.28
CA TYR A 112 -25.73 -21.51 -11.20
C TYR A 112 -25.35 -22.02 -9.80
N PRO A 113 -24.39 -22.95 -9.68
CA PRO A 113 -23.97 -23.46 -8.37
C PRO A 113 -23.05 -22.50 -7.62
N GLY A 114 -23.05 -22.60 -6.29
CA GLY A 114 -22.18 -21.81 -5.41
C GLY A 114 -22.87 -20.56 -4.88
N ASN A 115 -22.10 -19.71 -4.19
CA ASN A 115 -22.64 -18.55 -3.46
C ASN A 115 -22.55 -17.27 -4.29
N CYS A 116 -21.45 -17.10 -5.03
CA CYS A 116 -21.18 -15.93 -5.86
C CYS A 116 -20.66 -16.42 -7.22
N HIS A 117 -21.54 -17.00 -8.03
CA HIS A 117 -21.15 -17.50 -9.35
C HIS A 117 -20.76 -16.34 -10.28
N ILE A 118 -19.82 -16.56 -11.20
CA ILE A 118 -19.28 -15.47 -12.02
C ILE A 118 -20.26 -14.95 -13.09
N ILE A 119 -21.11 -15.84 -13.64
CA ILE A 119 -21.98 -15.51 -14.79
C ILE A 119 -23.05 -14.43 -14.51
N PRO A 120 -23.82 -14.49 -13.40
CA PRO A 120 -24.79 -13.43 -13.08
C PRO A 120 -24.11 -12.06 -12.87
N ASN A 121 -22.91 -12.08 -12.28
CA ASN A 121 -22.11 -10.88 -12.02
C ASN A 121 -21.58 -10.26 -13.33
N ALA A 122 -21.03 -11.07 -14.23
CA ALA A 122 -20.65 -10.64 -15.57
C ALA A 122 -21.83 -9.99 -16.33
N ALA A 123 -23.04 -10.57 -16.21
CA ALA A 123 -24.24 -10.03 -16.82
C ALA A 123 -24.58 -8.62 -16.33
N VAL A 124 -24.51 -8.40 -15.01
CA VAL A 124 -24.76 -7.08 -14.40
C VAL A 124 -23.72 -6.06 -14.81
N MET A 125 -22.45 -6.44 -14.89
CA MET A 125 -21.40 -5.54 -15.38
C MET A 125 -21.66 -5.09 -16.81
N VAL A 126 -21.92 -6.04 -17.72
CA VAL A 126 -22.23 -5.75 -19.13
C VAL A 126 -23.48 -4.88 -19.26
N LEU A 127 -24.55 -5.19 -18.52
CA LEU A 127 -25.76 -4.37 -18.47
C LEU A 127 -25.42 -2.94 -18.05
N SER A 128 -24.70 -2.76 -16.93
CA SER A 128 -24.41 -1.43 -16.41
C SER A 128 -23.61 -0.59 -17.41
N MET A 129 -22.61 -1.20 -18.06
CA MET A 129 -21.76 -0.55 -19.05
C MET A 129 -22.54 -0.13 -20.30
N LEU A 130 -23.49 -0.95 -20.78
CA LEU A 130 -24.33 -0.62 -21.94
C LEU A 130 -25.36 0.49 -21.64
N TYR A 131 -26.02 0.42 -20.48
CA TYR A 131 -27.09 1.36 -20.11
C TYR A 131 -26.57 2.64 -19.42
N GLY A 132 -25.31 2.66 -19.00
CA GLY A 132 -24.66 3.80 -18.33
C GLY A 132 -24.31 4.97 -19.23
N ARG A 133 -24.58 4.88 -20.54
CA ARG A 133 -24.35 5.94 -21.54
C ARG A 133 -22.90 6.46 -21.54
N GLU A 134 -21.96 5.56 -21.24
CA GLU A 134 -20.53 5.86 -21.14
C GLU A 134 -20.18 6.91 -20.05
N ASP A 135 -21.12 7.26 -19.18
CA ASP A 135 -20.90 8.12 -18.03
C ASP A 135 -20.44 7.31 -16.82
N PHE A 136 -19.36 7.75 -16.17
CA PHE A 136 -18.77 7.04 -15.03
C PHE A 136 -19.77 6.87 -13.89
N SER A 137 -20.48 7.93 -13.51
CA SER A 137 -21.37 7.90 -12.34
C SER A 137 -22.63 7.09 -12.62
N ASP A 138 -23.25 7.27 -13.78
CA ASP A 138 -24.45 6.53 -14.16
C ASP A 138 -24.16 5.03 -14.28
N THR A 139 -23.04 4.66 -14.91
CA THR A 139 -22.62 3.26 -15.06
C THR A 139 -22.43 2.59 -13.70
N LEU A 140 -21.66 3.20 -12.79
CA LEU A 140 -21.40 2.63 -11.47
C LEU A 140 -22.68 2.56 -10.61
N ASN A 141 -23.54 3.58 -10.68
CA ASN A 141 -24.80 3.59 -9.94
C ASN A 141 -25.77 2.51 -10.44
N ILE A 142 -25.88 2.31 -11.75
CA ILE A 142 -26.69 1.22 -12.32
C ILE A 142 -26.14 -0.14 -11.85
N CYS A 143 -24.83 -0.34 -11.94
CA CYS A 143 -24.16 -1.56 -11.48
C CYS A 143 -24.48 -1.85 -9.99
N ASN A 144 -24.30 -0.84 -9.13
CA ASN A 144 -24.58 -0.94 -7.71
C ASN A 144 -26.06 -1.25 -7.41
N MET A 145 -27.00 -0.61 -8.11
CA MET A 145 -28.44 -0.83 -7.91
C MET A 145 -28.93 -2.21 -8.38
N CYS A 146 -28.18 -2.90 -9.25
CA CYS A 146 -28.48 -4.29 -9.62
C CYS A 146 -28.23 -5.27 -8.47
N GLY A 147 -27.46 -4.88 -7.44
CA GLY A 147 -27.19 -5.71 -6.27
C GLY A 147 -26.25 -6.88 -6.56
N TRP A 148 -26.50 -8.01 -5.89
CA TRP A 148 -25.59 -9.18 -5.86
C TRP A 148 -24.21 -8.80 -5.31
N ASP A 149 -23.13 -9.08 -6.04
CA ASP A 149 -21.75 -8.91 -5.57
C ASP A 149 -21.23 -7.49 -5.88
N THR A 150 -21.83 -6.49 -5.21
CA THR A 150 -21.68 -5.08 -5.60
C THR A 150 -20.26 -4.56 -5.52
N ASP A 151 -19.49 -4.93 -4.49
CA ASP A 151 -18.10 -4.50 -4.34
C ASP A 151 -17.22 -5.01 -5.48
N CYS A 152 -17.41 -6.27 -5.87
CA CYS A 152 -16.71 -6.87 -7.01
C CYS A 152 -17.13 -6.25 -8.35
N ASN A 153 -18.44 -6.20 -8.61
CA ASN A 153 -18.98 -5.73 -9.89
C ASN A 153 -18.69 -4.24 -10.12
N VAL A 154 -18.94 -3.40 -9.11
CA VAL A 154 -18.69 -1.96 -9.18
C VAL A 154 -17.19 -1.69 -9.19
N GLY A 155 -16.38 -2.51 -8.50
CA GLY A 155 -14.91 -2.43 -8.55
C GLY A 155 -14.37 -2.60 -9.97
N ASN A 156 -14.68 -3.73 -10.62
CA ASN A 156 -14.20 -3.99 -11.99
C ASN A 156 -14.75 -2.99 -13.01
N VAL A 157 -16.05 -2.67 -12.94
CA VAL A 157 -16.66 -1.65 -13.81
C VAL A 157 -16.03 -0.28 -13.56
N GLY A 158 -15.73 0.06 -12.31
CA GLY A 158 -15.01 1.26 -11.90
C GLY A 158 -13.64 1.38 -12.56
N THR A 159 -12.88 0.29 -12.61
CA THR A 159 -11.57 0.30 -13.31
C THR A 159 -11.73 0.46 -14.82
N ILE A 160 -12.62 -0.30 -15.46
CA ILE A 160 -12.87 -0.19 -16.92
C ILE A 160 -13.29 1.23 -17.28
N MET A 161 -14.31 1.76 -16.59
CA MET A 161 -14.83 3.10 -16.83
C MET A 161 -13.83 4.19 -16.46
N GLY A 162 -13.00 3.98 -15.42
CA GLY A 162 -11.97 4.93 -15.01
C GLY A 162 -10.88 5.09 -16.07
N VAL A 163 -10.48 4.00 -16.72
CA VAL A 163 -9.56 4.04 -17.87
C VAL A 163 -10.24 4.69 -19.07
N PHE A 164 -11.46 4.27 -19.41
CA PHE A 164 -12.19 4.74 -20.58
C PHE A 164 -12.52 6.25 -20.51
N ALA A 165 -13.08 6.71 -19.40
CA ALA A 165 -13.51 8.09 -19.21
C ALA A 165 -12.36 9.04 -18.86
N GLY A 166 -11.27 8.49 -18.30
CA GLY A 166 -10.15 9.24 -17.75
C GLY A 166 -10.52 10.12 -16.54
N ILE A 167 -9.53 10.77 -15.95
CA ILE A 167 -9.73 11.62 -14.74
C ILE A 167 -10.78 12.73 -15.00
N SER A 168 -10.83 13.28 -16.21
CA SER A 168 -11.80 14.33 -16.57
C SER A 168 -13.26 13.85 -16.62
N GLY A 169 -13.49 12.55 -16.79
CA GLY A 169 -14.82 11.94 -16.78
C GLY A 169 -15.32 11.57 -15.38
N ILE A 170 -14.49 11.74 -14.34
CA ILE A 170 -14.83 11.41 -12.96
C ILE A 170 -15.17 12.69 -12.18
N ASP A 171 -16.37 12.73 -11.59
CA ASP A 171 -16.81 13.87 -10.77
C ASP A 171 -15.95 14.02 -9.50
N TYR A 172 -15.23 15.14 -9.42
CA TYR A 172 -14.27 15.41 -8.34
C TYR A 172 -14.92 15.45 -6.96
N ASP A 173 -16.05 16.15 -6.81
CA ASP A 173 -16.68 16.34 -5.50
C ASP A 173 -17.39 15.07 -5.02
N LYS A 174 -17.89 14.24 -5.95
CA LYS A 174 -18.57 12.98 -5.61
C LYS A 174 -17.62 11.82 -5.34
N TRP A 175 -16.54 11.70 -6.10
CA TRP A 175 -15.69 10.49 -6.09
C TRP A 175 -14.27 10.76 -5.62
N VAL A 176 -13.58 11.73 -6.22
CA VAL A 176 -12.15 11.94 -5.97
C VAL A 176 -11.89 12.51 -4.56
N LYS A 177 -12.57 13.61 -4.24
CA LYS A 177 -12.37 14.35 -2.99
C LYS A 177 -12.72 13.54 -1.73
N PRO A 178 -13.80 12.74 -1.67
CA PRO A 178 -14.11 11.94 -0.49
C PRO A 178 -13.10 10.81 -0.22
N ILE A 179 -12.51 10.22 -1.28
CA ILE A 179 -11.49 9.16 -1.15
C ILE A 179 -10.14 9.76 -0.71
N ASN A 180 -9.80 10.95 -1.23
CA ASN A 180 -8.57 11.66 -0.90
C ASN A 180 -7.32 10.77 -1.04
N ASP A 181 -7.27 10.00 -2.13
CA ASP A 181 -6.21 9.04 -2.52
C ASP A 181 -5.86 7.93 -1.53
N PHE A 182 -6.34 7.92 -0.29
CA PHE A 182 -5.86 6.99 0.72
C PHE A 182 -6.33 5.55 0.46
N LEU A 183 -5.39 4.61 0.53
CA LEU A 183 -5.67 3.18 0.45
C LEU A 183 -5.11 2.47 1.69
N ALA A 184 -6.02 1.90 2.48
CA ALA A 184 -5.67 0.94 3.52
C ALA A 184 -5.64 -0.47 2.90
N CYS A 185 -4.53 -1.19 3.10
CA CYS A 185 -4.35 -2.54 2.58
C CYS A 185 -3.98 -3.53 3.70
N SER A 186 -4.13 -4.82 3.40
CA SER A 186 -3.79 -5.93 4.30
C SER A 186 -2.74 -6.84 3.66
N ASN A 187 -1.53 -6.32 3.56
CA ASN A 187 -0.34 -7.01 3.07
C ASN A 187 0.53 -7.42 4.26
N VAL A 188 1.18 -8.59 4.15
CA VAL A 188 2.17 -9.03 5.14
C VAL A 188 3.41 -8.12 5.18
N VAL A 189 3.65 -7.32 4.15
CA VAL A 189 4.67 -6.27 4.15
C VAL A 189 4.06 -4.98 4.75
N PRO A 190 4.36 -4.60 5.99
CA PRO A 190 3.57 -3.61 6.73
C PRO A 190 3.63 -2.20 6.15
N SER A 191 4.73 -1.82 5.50
CA SER A 191 4.87 -0.51 4.86
C SER A 191 4.02 -0.35 3.59
N LEU A 192 3.44 -1.45 3.08
CA LEU A 192 2.52 -1.43 1.94
C LEU A 192 1.05 -1.41 2.35
N ASN A 193 0.76 -1.19 3.64
CA ASN A 193 -0.61 -1.14 4.16
C ASN A 193 -1.19 0.26 4.26
N ALA A 194 -0.36 1.30 4.28
CA ALA A 194 -0.76 2.70 4.20
C ALA A 194 -0.21 3.32 2.91
N VAL A 195 -0.88 3.07 1.78
CA VAL A 195 -0.48 3.57 0.47
C VAL A 195 -1.49 4.58 -0.07
N ASP A 196 -1.23 5.12 -1.25
CA ASP A 196 -2.15 6.02 -1.94
C ASP A 196 -2.35 5.65 -3.42
N ILE A 197 -3.41 6.17 -4.03
CA ILE A 197 -3.75 5.94 -5.44
C ILE A 197 -2.57 6.31 -6.38
N PRO A 198 -1.88 7.47 -6.20
CA PRO A 198 -0.67 7.80 -6.96
C PRO A 198 0.44 6.75 -6.90
N PHE A 199 0.73 6.21 -5.70
CA PHE A 199 1.70 5.12 -5.56
C PHE A 199 1.29 3.91 -6.41
N GLY A 200 0.01 3.51 -6.35
CA GLY A 200 -0.53 2.41 -7.16
C GLY A 200 -0.39 2.66 -8.66
N ALA A 201 -0.78 3.85 -9.13
CA ALA A 201 -0.65 4.25 -10.53
C ALA A 201 0.82 4.21 -11.01
N SER A 202 1.73 4.79 -10.23
CA SER A 202 3.17 4.77 -10.52
C SER A 202 3.74 3.34 -10.51
N TYR A 203 3.31 2.51 -9.56
CA TYR A 203 3.72 1.11 -9.49
C TYR A 203 3.28 0.34 -10.74
N PHE A 204 2.01 0.46 -11.16
CA PHE A 204 1.52 -0.21 -12.37
C PHE A 204 2.19 0.33 -13.64
N ALA A 205 2.38 1.64 -13.76
CA ALA A 205 3.09 2.23 -14.89
C ALA A 205 4.52 1.69 -15.01
N LYS A 206 5.26 1.62 -13.89
CA LYS A 206 6.60 1.02 -13.85
C LYS A 206 6.57 -0.44 -14.31
N MET A 207 5.61 -1.23 -13.84
CA MET A 207 5.48 -2.63 -14.24
C MET A 207 5.18 -2.77 -15.73
N ALA A 208 4.31 -1.91 -16.29
CA ALA A 208 4.00 -1.88 -17.71
C ALA A 208 5.28 -1.69 -18.55
N TYR A 209 6.08 -0.65 -18.26
CA TYR A 209 7.36 -0.41 -18.96
C TYR A 209 8.31 -1.61 -18.89
N ILE A 210 8.45 -2.23 -17.71
CA ILE A 210 9.30 -3.42 -17.52
C ILE A 210 8.80 -4.59 -18.37
N LEU A 211 7.49 -4.82 -18.40
CA LEU A 211 6.89 -5.94 -19.11
C LEU A 211 7.03 -5.83 -20.63
N VAL A 212 6.95 -4.63 -21.19
CA VAL A 212 7.16 -4.39 -22.63
C VAL A 212 8.63 -4.16 -23.01
N GLY A 213 9.51 -3.98 -22.02
CA GLY A 213 10.94 -3.73 -22.24
C GLY A 213 11.24 -2.33 -22.77
N GLU A 214 10.38 -1.35 -22.48
CA GLU A 214 10.55 0.04 -22.88
C GLU A 214 11.22 0.86 -21.77
N GLU A 215 12.00 1.87 -22.17
CA GLU A 215 12.62 2.80 -21.22
C GLU A 215 11.58 3.80 -20.71
N ILE A 216 11.61 4.05 -19.40
CA ILE A 216 10.76 5.05 -18.76
C ILE A 216 11.20 6.44 -19.23
N PRO A 217 10.28 7.31 -19.70
CA PRO A 217 10.60 8.67 -20.10
C PRO A 217 11.32 9.45 -18.98
N GLU A 218 12.28 10.30 -19.35
CA GLU A 218 13.09 11.08 -18.40
C GLU A 218 12.23 11.85 -17.38
N THR A 219 11.09 12.39 -17.81
CA THR A 219 10.16 13.13 -16.95
C THR A 219 9.55 12.29 -15.83
N TRP A 220 9.48 10.98 -16.00
CA TRP A 220 8.91 10.04 -15.04
C TRP A 220 9.95 9.16 -14.36
N ASN A 221 11.18 9.12 -14.88
CA ASN A 221 12.21 8.18 -14.44
C ASN A 221 12.49 8.29 -12.94
N THR A 222 12.69 9.49 -12.41
CA THR A 222 12.93 9.70 -10.98
C THR A 222 11.75 9.24 -10.12
N ILE A 223 10.52 9.58 -10.50
CA ILE A 223 9.31 9.20 -9.77
C ILE A 223 9.18 7.67 -9.76
N LEU A 224 9.24 7.01 -10.91
CA LEU A 224 8.98 5.58 -11.01
C LEU A 224 10.12 4.70 -10.48
N ASN A 225 11.38 5.13 -10.62
CA ASN A 225 12.52 4.31 -10.21
C ASN A 225 13.04 4.60 -8.80
N GLU A 226 12.96 5.86 -8.35
CA GLU A 226 13.62 6.29 -7.12
C GLU A 226 12.66 6.78 -6.05
N ARG A 227 11.48 7.31 -6.43
CA ARG A 227 10.57 8.05 -5.53
C ARG A 227 9.10 7.67 -5.69
N VAL A 228 8.83 6.37 -5.87
CA VAL A 228 7.47 5.87 -6.17
C VAL A 228 6.48 6.16 -5.03
N ASP A 229 6.98 6.27 -3.81
CA ASP A 229 6.28 6.54 -2.56
C ASP A 229 6.29 8.03 -2.15
N SER A 230 6.86 8.91 -2.97
CA SER A 230 6.86 10.35 -2.72
C SER A 230 5.52 11.01 -3.03
N CYS A 231 5.21 12.11 -2.34
CA CYS A 231 4.13 13.01 -2.73
C CYS A 231 4.66 14.02 -3.75
N HIS A 232 4.52 13.67 -5.04
CA HIS A 232 5.03 14.43 -6.18
C HIS A 232 3.95 15.23 -6.93
N PHE A 233 2.66 14.95 -6.69
CA PHE A 233 1.50 15.72 -7.18
C PHE A 233 1.32 15.86 -8.71
N GLU A 234 2.16 15.21 -9.52
CA GLU A 234 2.06 15.24 -11.00
C GLU A 234 0.74 14.69 -11.56
N TYR A 235 0.07 13.78 -10.83
CA TYR A 235 -1.25 13.30 -11.26
C TYR A 235 -2.33 14.37 -10.98
N PRO A 236 -3.14 14.75 -11.98
CA PRO A 236 -4.23 15.70 -11.76
C PRO A 236 -5.14 15.24 -10.62
N THR A 237 -5.66 16.19 -9.84
CA THR A 237 -6.56 15.97 -8.70
C THR A 237 -5.95 15.27 -7.47
N SER A 238 -4.78 14.62 -7.61
CA SER A 238 -4.12 13.91 -6.50
C SER A 238 -3.64 14.85 -5.40
N THR A 239 -3.92 14.45 -4.17
CA THR A 239 -3.43 15.05 -2.94
C THR A 239 -2.42 14.16 -2.23
N HIS A 240 -2.15 12.93 -2.70
CA HIS A 240 -1.36 11.91 -1.99
C HIS A 240 -1.84 11.69 -0.54
N ALA A 241 -3.15 11.80 -0.32
CA ALA A 241 -3.76 11.72 1.00
C ALA A 241 -3.19 12.73 2.03
N ILE A 242 -2.73 13.89 1.58
CA ILE A 242 -2.39 14.99 2.48
C ILE A 242 -3.65 15.45 3.22
N ARG A 243 -3.52 15.59 4.53
CA ARG A 243 -4.57 15.99 5.47
C ARG A 243 -4.26 17.37 6.05
N SER A 244 -5.22 17.98 6.71
CA SER A 244 -5.06 19.26 7.39
C SER A 244 -5.62 19.25 8.81
N ARG A 245 -4.99 20.00 9.72
CA ARG A 245 -5.47 20.25 11.08
C ARG A 245 -5.22 21.73 11.45
N SER A 246 -6.29 22.49 11.66
CA SER A 246 -6.29 23.93 12.00
C SER A 246 -7.56 24.28 12.79
N GLN A 247 -7.61 25.44 13.47
CA GLN A 247 -8.89 25.92 14.03
C GLN A 247 -9.79 26.52 12.94
N GLY A 248 -9.19 27.08 11.89
CA GLY A 248 -9.89 27.61 10.73
C GLY A 248 -10.12 26.59 9.62
N ARG A 249 -10.75 27.04 8.53
CA ARG A 249 -10.97 26.21 7.34
C ARG A 249 -9.68 26.05 6.56
N CYS A 250 -9.41 24.81 6.13
CA CYS A 250 -8.31 24.48 5.24
C CYS A 250 -8.83 24.05 3.87
N TYR A 251 -8.05 24.36 2.84
CA TYR A 251 -8.29 23.93 1.48
C TYR A 251 -7.00 23.35 0.92
N ILE A 252 -7.12 22.19 0.29
CA ILE A 252 -6.03 21.45 -0.34
C ILE A 252 -6.48 21.20 -1.77
N HIS A 253 -5.67 21.60 -2.75
CA HIS A 253 -5.97 21.33 -4.14
C HIS A 253 -4.70 21.18 -4.98
N ASN A 254 -4.74 20.20 -5.86
CA ASN A 254 -3.72 19.97 -6.88
C ASN A 254 -3.81 21.04 -7.98
N THR A 255 -2.69 21.63 -8.38
CA THR A 255 -2.66 22.75 -9.33
C THR A 255 -1.41 22.74 -10.21
N ASP A 256 -1.50 23.38 -11.38
CA ASP A 256 -0.38 23.67 -12.29
C ASP A 256 0.05 25.15 -12.27
N GLU A 257 -0.47 25.94 -11.32
CA GLU A 257 -0.10 27.35 -11.12
C GLU A 257 1.39 27.52 -10.80
N GLN A 258 1.95 26.57 -10.06
CA GLN A 258 3.35 26.50 -9.63
C GLN A 258 3.77 25.03 -9.55
N ALA A 259 5.06 24.77 -9.72
CA ALA A 259 5.65 23.46 -9.50
C ALA A 259 7.12 23.65 -9.08
N TYR A 260 7.64 22.77 -8.22
CA TYR A 260 9.06 22.75 -7.92
C TYR A 260 9.79 21.83 -8.88
N THR A 261 9.28 20.60 -9.02
CA THR A 261 9.64 19.68 -10.11
C THR A 261 8.42 19.39 -10.98
N GLY A 262 8.64 18.85 -12.18
CA GLY A 262 7.53 18.49 -13.06
C GLY A 262 6.67 19.69 -13.49
N LYS A 263 5.35 19.55 -13.34
CA LYS A 263 4.35 20.50 -13.85
C LYS A 263 3.27 20.86 -12.83
N ARG A 264 3.14 20.12 -11.73
CA ARG A 264 2.06 20.32 -10.76
C ARG A 264 2.59 20.32 -9.35
N SER A 265 1.83 20.93 -8.44
CA SER A 265 2.11 20.92 -7.00
C SER A 265 0.80 20.94 -6.21
N LEU A 266 0.90 20.84 -4.89
CA LEU A 266 -0.26 20.93 -4.00
C LEU A 266 -0.32 22.33 -3.38
N LYS A 267 -1.40 23.06 -3.64
CA LYS A 267 -1.66 24.35 -3.00
C LYS A 267 -2.46 24.16 -1.73
N LEU A 268 -1.92 24.70 -0.65
CA LEU A 268 -2.43 24.66 0.70
C LEU A 268 -2.90 26.06 1.08
N THR A 269 -4.12 26.17 1.59
CA THR A 269 -4.67 27.42 2.10
C THR A 269 -5.31 27.20 3.45
N ALA A 270 -5.04 28.08 4.41
CA ALA A 270 -5.73 28.10 5.70
C ALA A 270 -6.24 29.51 6.00
N VAL A 271 -7.47 29.59 6.49
CA VAL A 271 -8.00 30.81 7.12
C VAL A 271 -7.51 30.81 8.57
N THR A 272 -6.70 31.78 8.96
CA THR A 272 -6.00 31.75 10.25
C THR A 272 -5.89 33.14 10.87
N SER A 273 -5.80 33.20 12.20
CA SER A 273 -5.39 34.41 12.91
C SER A 273 -3.87 34.58 12.89
N SER A 274 -3.37 35.81 13.06
CA SER A 274 -1.95 36.08 13.23
C SER A 274 -1.37 35.27 14.40
N GLY A 275 -0.30 34.51 14.14
CA GLY A 275 0.38 33.64 15.09
C GLY A 275 -0.24 32.25 15.27
N GLU A 276 -1.42 31.99 14.69
CA GLU A 276 -2.04 30.67 14.71
C GLU A 276 -1.38 29.74 13.68
N GLU A 277 -1.27 28.46 14.02
CA GLU A 277 -0.60 27.44 13.22
C GLU A 277 -1.61 26.49 12.58
N SER A 278 -1.47 26.29 11.27
CA SER A 278 -2.26 25.35 10.48
C SER A 278 -1.35 24.25 9.95
N PHE A 279 -1.67 23.00 10.25
CA PHE A 279 -0.86 21.84 9.91
C PHE A 279 -1.39 21.18 8.64
N PHE A 280 -0.50 20.83 7.71
CA PHE A 280 -0.79 20.02 6.54
C PHE A 280 0.20 18.87 6.49
N TYR A 281 -0.27 17.63 6.34
CA TYR A 281 0.58 16.46 6.61
C TYR A 281 0.19 15.20 5.86
N LYS A 282 1.20 14.38 5.58
CA LYS A 282 1.03 12.95 5.32
C LYS A 282 0.96 12.25 6.67
N GLN A 283 -0.12 11.51 6.89
CA GLN A 283 -0.19 10.61 8.04
C GLN A 283 0.68 9.38 7.75
N THR A 284 1.67 9.15 8.61
CA THR A 284 2.73 8.15 8.40
C THR A 284 2.53 6.90 9.25
N TYR A 285 1.56 6.90 10.16
CA TYR A 285 1.14 5.74 10.92
C TYR A 285 -0.37 5.80 11.17
N TYR A 286 -1.02 4.65 11.14
CA TYR A 286 -2.46 4.49 11.36
C TYR A 286 -2.70 3.45 12.45
N SER A 287 -3.81 3.61 13.17
CA SER A 287 -4.27 2.72 14.25
C SER A 287 -5.76 2.45 14.13
N SER A 288 -6.30 1.60 14.98
CA SER A 288 -7.76 1.36 15.04
C SER A 288 -8.60 2.63 15.23
N GLU A 289 -8.06 3.69 15.85
CA GLU A 289 -8.77 4.97 16.04
C GLU A 289 -9.02 5.74 14.73
N ASP A 290 -8.31 5.38 13.65
CA ASP A 290 -8.43 6.03 12.34
C ASP A 290 -9.55 5.42 11.46
N PHE A 291 -10.24 4.38 11.93
CA PHE A 291 -11.18 3.59 11.14
C PHE A 291 -12.48 3.29 11.89
N ASP A 292 -13.56 3.17 11.11
CA ASP A 292 -14.89 2.76 11.62
C ASP A 292 -15.09 1.23 11.61
N ASP A 293 -14.31 0.48 10.81
CA ASP A 293 -14.38 -0.98 10.72
C ASP A 293 -13.01 -1.65 10.52
N SER A 294 -12.99 -2.98 10.59
CA SER A 294 -11.80 -3.84 10.43
C SER A 294 -12.08 -4.99 9.45
N ARG A 295 -12.86 -4.75 8.39
CA ARG A 295 -13.36 -5.84 7.51
C ARG A 295 -12.27 -6.74 6.92
N TYR A 296 -11.08 -6.18 6.72
CA TYR A 296 -9.93 -6.88 6.15
C TYR A 296 -8.77 -7.01 7.14
N ASP A 297 -9.03 -6.83 8.44
CA ASP A 297 -8.05 -6.87 9.52
C ASP A 297 -6.73 -6.15 9.17
N PRO A 298 -6.80 -4.84 8.86
CA PRO A 298 -5.62 -4.08 8.48
C PRO A 298 -4.69 -3.88 9.68
N PHE A 299 -3.40 -3.80 9.40
CA PHE A 299 -2.37 -3.46 10.39
C PHE A 299 -1.33 -2.58 9.73
N PHE A 300 -0.66 -1.74 10.52
CA PHE A 300 0.21 -0.69 9.99
C PHE A 300 1.56 -0.67 10.68
N ALA A 301 2.58 -0.28 9.92
CA ALA A 301 3.83 0.20 10.47
C ALA A 301 4.15 1.59 9.92
N PRO A 302 5.01 2.36 10.60
CA PRO A 302 5.37 3.69 10.14
C PRO A 302 5.92 3.69 8.72
N LEU A 303 5.63 4.76 7.97
CA LEU A 303 6.25 5.03 6.66
C LEU A 303 7.62 5.69 6.80
N ILE A 304 7.88 6.34 7.94
CA ILE A 304 9.15 6.94 8.31
C ILE A 304 9.47 6.62 9.77
N TYR A 305 10.74 6.37 10.05
CA TYR A 305 11.23 5.95 11.36
C TYR A 305 12.22 6.96 11.94
N PRO A 306 12.41 6.98 13.27
CA PRO A 306 13.53 7.67 13.90
C PRO A 306 14.86 7.35 13.21
N GLY A 307 15.76 8.34 13.10
CA GLY A 307 17.03 8.25 12.36
C GLY A 307 16.94 8.67 10.89
N GLN A 308 15.77 8.52 10.26
CA GLN A 308 15.53 8.90 8.86
C GLN A 308 15.30 10.41 8.70
N THR A 309 15.30 10.86 7.45
CA THR A 309 15.14 12.27 7.09
C THR A 309 13.92 12.46 6.20
N ALA A 310 13.12 13.47 6.53
CA ALA A 310 12.04 13.94 5.69
C ALA A 310 12.49 15.15 4.87
N HIS A 311 12.08 15.20 3.61
CA HIS A 311 12.36 16.30 2.69
C HIS A 311 11.06 16.87 2.13
N LEU A 312 11.00 18.17 1.90
CA LEU A 312 9.84 18.86 1.34
C LEU A 312 10.29 20.11 0.59
N SER A 313 9.75 20.35 -0.60
CA SER A 313 9.84 21.64 -1.27
C SER A 313 8.61 22.49 -0.96
N VAL A 314 8.81 23.75 -0.60
CA VAL A 314 7.70 24.68 -0.27
C VAL A 314 7.92 26.07 -0.84
N LEU A 315 6.86 26.67 -1.37
CA LEU A 315 6.78 28.07 -1.79
C LEU A 315 5.68 28.76 -0.96
N PRO A 316 6.02 29.38 0.18
CA PRO A 316 5.06 30.17 0.94
C PRO A 316 4.73 31.47 0.19
N THR A 317 3.45 31.85 0.18
CA THR A 317 3.03 33.11 -0.44
C THR A 317 3.38 34.29 0.45
N SER A 318 3.75 35.43 -0.13
CA SER A 318 4.08 36.64 0.64
C SER A 318 2.90 37.15 1.49
N GLY A 319 1.66 36.90 1.03
CA GLY A 319 0.42 37.32 1.68
C GLY A 319 0.19 38.84 1.64
N GLU A 320 -1.06 39.28 1.55
CA GLU A 320 -1.39 40.72 1.50
C GLU A 320 -1.49 41.34 2.90
N GLU A 321 -2.12 40.64 3.85
CA GLU A 321 -2.37 41.13 5.21
C GLU A 321 -1.41 40.54 6.25
N MET A 322 -0.90 39.34 6.00
CA MET A 322 0.00 38.59 6.89
C MET A 322 1.13 37.98 6.08
N ILE A 323 2.35 38.05 6.61
CA ILE A 323 3.48 37.33 6.04
C ILE A 323 3.28 35.84 6.33
N THR A 324 3.10 35.02 5.29
CA THR A 324 3.04 33.57 5.48
C THR A 324 4.43 33.04 5.81
N THR A 325 4.51 32.14 6.78
CA THR A 325 5.67 31.33 7.07
C THR A 325 5.33 29.86 6.91
N ALA A 326 6.32 29.07 6.49
CA ALA A 326 6.21 27.62 6.40
C ALA A 326 7.33 26.97 7.20
N GLN A 327 7.04 25.88 7.90
CA GLN A 327 8.01 25.13 8.68
C GLN A 327 7.76 23.63 8.53
N ILE A 328 8.77 22.86 8.13
CA ILE A 328 8.70 21.40 8.10
C ILE A 328 8.62 20.85 9.54
N TYR A 329 7.83 19.80 9.74
CA TYR A 329 7.73 19.14 11.04
C TYR A 329 7.47 17.64 10.93
N ALA A 330 7.73 16.94 12.03
CA ALA A 330 7.28 15.58 12.30
C ALA A 330 6.59 15.54 13.66
N LYS A 331 5.64 14.61 13.84
CA LYS A 331 4.95 14.40 15.12
C LYS A 331 5.26 13.01 15.68
N ASN A 332 5.70 12.97 16.93
CA ASN A 332 5.79 11.73 17.68
C ASN A 332 4.38 11.27 18.05
N GLY A 333 4.02 10.06 17.63
CA GLY A 333 2.68 9.51 17.79
C GLY A 333 2.32 9.09 19.22
N VAL A 334 3.32 8.86 20.07
CA VAL A 334 3.14 8.46 21.48
C VAL A 334 3.07 9.69 22.38
N THR A 335 4.01 10.62 22.26
CA THR A 335 4.12 11.80 23.14
C THR A 335 3.32 13.00 22.64
N GLY A 336 2.96 13.02 21.35
CA GLY A 336 2.37 14.18 20.67
C GLY A 336 3.35 15.33 20.42
N GLU A 337 4.65 15.13 20.70
CA GLU A 337 5.68 16.15 20.48
C GLU A 337 5.79 16.52 18.99
N ILE A 338 5.88 17.82 18.72
CA ILE A 338 6.11 18.37 17.39
C ILE A 338 7.60 18.67 17.22
N ILE A 339 8.29 17.83 16.47
CA ILE A 339 9.70 18.00 16.09
C ILE A 339 9.74 18.96 14.91
N ARG A 340 10.39 20.12 15.08
CA ARG A 340 10.36 21.21 14.11
C ARG A 340 11.70 21.37 13.41
N GLY A 341 11.65 21.52 12.09
CA GLY A 341 12.81 21.86 11.27
C GLY A 341 12.91 23.35 10.96
N GLU A 342 13.57 23.66 9.85
CA GLU A 342 13.76 25.02 9.35
C GLU A 342 12.42 25.72 9.06
N LYS A 343 12.36 27.03 9.36
CA LYS A 343 11.23 27.91 9.10
C LYS A 343 11.61 28.97 8.07
N VAL A 344 10.83 29.06 7.00
CA VAL A 344 11.01 30.02 5.90
C VAL A 344 9.83 30.97 5.80
N LYS A 345 10.04 32.12 5.16
CA LYS A 345 9.02 33.16 4.96
C LYS A 345 8.61 33.20 3.48
N GLY A 346 7.42 33.72 3.21
CA GLY A 346 6.95 33.96 1.85
C GLY A 346 7.72 35.11 1.20
N ASP A 347 8.82 34.78 0.53
CA ASP A 347 9.68 35.69 -0.22
C ASP A 347 9.53 35.54 -1.75
N GLY A 348 8.58 34.69 -2.19
CA GLY A 348 8.32 34.41 -3.60
C GLY A 348 9.29 33.40 -4.22
N ALA A 349 10.08 32.68 -3.42
CA ALA A 349 10.97 31.62 -3.88
C ALA A 349 10.63 30.26 -3.28
N TRP A 350 10.96 29.20 -4.01
CA TRP A 350 10.89 27.83 -3.51
C TRP A 350 12.04 27.55 -2.54
N HIS A 351 11.72 26.90 -1.43
CA HIS A 351 12.67 26.47 -0.40
C HIS A 351 12.66 24.95 -0.28
N LYS A 352 13.84 24.35 -0.26
CA LYS A 352 14.01 22.93 0.09
C LYS A 352 14.21 22.82 1.59
N LEU A 353 13.29 22.17 2.27
CA LEU A 353 13.37 21.91 3.69
C LEU A 353 13.72 20.45 3.94
N SER A 354 14.49 20.21 4.98
CA SER A 354 14.86 18.88 5.42
C SER A 354 14.79 18.79 6.94
N LEU A 355 14.33 17.65 7.46
CA LEU A 355 14.21 17.37 8.88
C LEU A 355 14.69 15.96 9.18
N ARG A 356 15.85 15.85 9.82
CA ARG A 356 16.32 14.58 10.38
C ARG A 356 15.59 14.29 11.68
N ILE A 357 14.91 13.16 11.73
CA ILE A 357 14.22 12.69 12.93
C ILE A 357 15.28 12.13 13.88
N PRO A 358 15.35 12.56 15.15
CA PRO A 358 16.34 12.04 16.10
C PRO A 358 16.29 10.51 16.17
N GLY A 359 17.44 9.84 16.10
CA GLY A 359 17.53 8.39 16.25
C GLY A 359 17.44 7.93 17.72
N GLY A 360 17.46 6.62 17.94
CA GLY A 360 17.46 5.99 19.26
C GLY A 360 16.13 6.12 20.02
N GLN A 361 15.05 6.52 19.35
CA GLN A 361 13.73 6.64 19.95
C GLN A 361 13.00 5.29 20.00
N THR A 362 12.06 5.16 20.95
CA THR A 362 11.18 3.98 21.08
C THR A 362 9.80 4.16 20.46
N ASP A 363 9.50 5.40 20.07
CA ASP A 363 8.17 5.81 19.63
C ASP A 363 8.10 5.85 18.10
N TYR A 364 6.90 5.94 17.55
CA TYR A 364 6.67 6.05 16.12
C TYR A 364 6.36 7.48 15.68
N ILE A 365 6.52 7.74 14.39
CA ILE A 365 6.18 9.01 13.76
C ILE A 365 4.81 8.89 13.12
N SER A 366 3.85 9.68 13.58
CA SER A 366 2.46 9.61 13.12
C SER A 366 2.14 10.59 11.99
N GLU A 367 2.86 11.71 11.91
CA GLU A 367 2.62 12.75 10.92
C GLU A 367 3.96 13.36 10.47
N VAL A 368 4.07 13.66 9.18
CA VAL A 368 5.13 14.53 8.63
C VAL A 368 4.50 15.51 7.66
N GLY A 369 4.92 16.77 7.71
CA GLY A 369 4.43 17.76 6.76
C GLY A 369 4.91 19.18 7.04
N VAL A 370 4.04 20.15 6.77
CA VAL A 370 4.33 21.58 6.89
C VAL A 370 3.34 22.29 7.80
N ILE A 371 3.87 23.23 8.60
CA ILE A 371 3.10 24.16 9.41
C ILE A 371 3.06 25.49 8.67
N LEU A 372 1.87 25.99 8.35
CA LEU A 372 1.67 27.34 7.85
C LEU A 372 1.23 28.26 8.99
N CYS A 373 1.82 29.44 9.07
CA CYS A 373 1.48 30.45 10.07
C CYS A 373 1.58 31.85 9.46
N GLY A 374 0.57 32.69 9.72
CA GLY A 374 0.55 34.09 9.29
C GLY A 374 1.06 35.01 10.38
N ILE A 375 1.92 35.97 10.03
CA ILE A 375 2.46 36.94 10.99
C ILE A 375 2.12 38.36 10.54
N ALA A 376 1.43 39.11 11.40
CA ALA A 376 1.16 40.53 11.24
C ALA A 376 1.31 41.31 12.56
N SER A 377 1.50 42.62 12.46
CA SER A 377 1.46 43.52 13.62
C SER A 377 0.02 43.73 14.08
N GLY A 378 -0.47 42.89 14.99
CA GLY A 378 -1.81 42.98 15.59
C GLY A 378 -2.64 41.72 15.39
N PHE A 379 -3.97 41.86 15.56
CA PHE A 379 -4.94 40.76 15.49
C PHE A 379 -5.50 40.56 14.08
N ALA A 380 -4.64 40.54 13.06
CA ALA A 380 -5.07 40.27 11.69
C ALA A 380 -5.57 38.83 11.56
N MET A 381 -6.54 38.62 10.68
CA MET A 381 -7.06 37.31 10.32
C MET A 381 -7.26 37.29 8.81
N GLY A 382 -6.80 36.22 8.16
CA GLY A 382 -6.87 36.13 6.71
C GLY A 382 -6.35 34.80 6.19
N ASN A 383 -6.17 34.73 4.88
CA ASN A 383 -5.66 33.52 4.23
C ASN A 383 -4.13 33.51 4.26
N VAL A 384 -3.56 32.40 4.73
CA VAL A 384 -2.18 32.04 4.44
C VAL A 384 -2.16 30.92 3.42
N SER A 385 -1.19 30.93 2.52
CA SER A 385 -1.08 29.89 1.49
C SER A 385 0.35 29.54 1.16
N ALA A 386 0.55 28.30 0.73
CA ALA A 386 1.82 27.83 0.20
C ALA A 386 1.57 26.76 -0.86
N TYR A 387 2.52 26.59 -1.77
CA TYR A 387 2.61 25.40 -2.62
C TYR A 387 3.60 24.44 -1.99
N ILE A 388 3.29 23.15 -1.99
CA ILE A 388 4.22 22.09 -1.60
C ILE A 388 4.43 21.10 -2.73
N ASP A 389 5.62 20.53 -2.75
CA ASP A 389 6.04 19.57 -3.75
C ASP A 389 7.14 18.65 -3.18
N ASP A 390 7.35 17.50 -3.80
CA ASP A 390 8.42 16.54 -3.44
C ASP A 390 8.51 16.22 -1.94
N LEU A 391 7.43 15.75 -1.31
CA LEU A 391 7.50 15.17 0.04
C LEU A 391 7.98 13.72 -0.04
N TYR A 392 9.18 13.42 0.45
CA TYR A 392 9.74 12.07 0.47
C TYR A 392 10.62 11.82 1.68
N PHE A 393 10.88 10.53 1.95
CA PHE A 393 11.64 10.06 3.10
C PHE A 393 12.85 9.26 2.64
N ASP A 394 14.00 9.47 3.27
CA ASP A 394 15.20 8.70 3.00
C ASP A 394 16.07 8.52 4.25
N GLY A 395 17.24 7.95 4.04
CA GLY A 395 18.19 7.66 5.11
C GLY A 395 17.82 6.41 5.90
N ASN A 396 18.61 6.20 6.94
CA ASN A 396 18.70 4.94 7.66
C ASN A 396 17.88 4.98 8.95
N PRO A 397 17.11 3.92 9.25
CA PRO A 397 16.38 3.84 10.52
C PRO A 397 17.33 3.67 11.71
N ASP A 398 16.97 4.24 12.84
CA ASP A 398 17.65 4.06 14.12
C ASP A 398 16.61 4.17 15.24
N TYR A 399 15.98 3.04 15.57
CA TYR A 399 14.91 2.96 16.55
C TYR A 399 14.88 1.62 17.29
N SER A 400 14.15 1.56 18.39
CA SER A 400 13.90 0.33 19.13
C SER A 400 12.45 0.18 19.53
N LEU A 401 12.02 -1.04 19.81
CA LEU A 401 10.66 -1.35 20.24
C LEU A 401 10.68 -1.71 21.73
N ASN A 402 9.96 -0.91 22.52
CA ASN A 402 9.81 -1.14 23.95
C ASN A 402 8.42 -1.72 24.25
N PHE A 403 8.35 -3.04 24.44
CA PHE A 403 7.10 -3.75 24.68
C PHE A 403 6.50 -3.49 26.07
N GLU A 404 7.30 -3.11 27.07
CA GLU A 404 6.81 -2.81 28.42
C GLU A 404 5.86 -1.60 28.44
N LYS A 405 6.07 -0.66 27.51
CA LYS A 405 5.24 0.54 27.35
C LYS A 405 4.20 0.40 26.23
N MET A 406 4.20 -0.71 25.51
CA MET A 406 3.36 -0.92 24.35
C MET A 406 1.99 -1.45 24.78
N GLN A 407 0.93 -0.91 24.17
CA GLN A 407 -0.42 -1.44 24.31
C GLN A 407 -0.83 -2.07 22.98
N LEU A 408 -1.62 -3.15 23.03
CA LEU A 408 -2.17 -3.75 21.82
C LEU A 408 -3.14 -2.77 21.15
N ASP A 409 -3.05 -2.66 19.83
CA ASP A 409 -4.03 -1.93 19.04
C ASP A 409 -5.29 -2.79 18.90
N CYS A 410 -6.40 -2.33 19.48
CA CYS A 410 -7.60 -3.12 19.66
C CYS A 410 -8.71 -2.65 18.72
N TRP A 411 -8.81 -3.28 17.56
CA TRP A 411 -9.85 -3.00 16.56
C TRP A 411 -11.23 -3.48 17.01
N ASN A 412 -11.27 -4.70 17.53
CA ASN A 412 -12.47 -5.30 18.13
C ASN A 412 -12.04 -6.47 19.04
N ASN A 413 -13.00 -7.21 19.60
CA ASN A 413 -12.71 -8.32 20.52
C ASN A 413 -11.96 -9.51 19.86
N MET A 414 -11.98 -9.62 18.53
CA MET A 414 -11.37 -10.70 17.75
C MET A 414 -10.12 -10.27 16.99
N HIS A 415 -9.94 -8.96 16.76
CA HIS A 415 -8.81 -8.40 16.03
C HIS A 415 -8.02 -7.45 16.94
N GLN A 416 -6.86 -7.92 17.39
CA GLN A 416 -5.90 -7.20 18.21
C GLN A 416 -4.52 -7.38 17.60
N GLU A 417 -3.80 -6.28 17.43
CA GLU A 417 -2.49 -6.29 16.79
C GLU A 417 -1.43 -5.67 17.69
N VAL A 418 -0.19 -6.14 17.50
CA VAL A 418 0.98 -5.53 18.12
C VAL A 418 1.34 -4.31 17.26
N PRO A 419 1.33 -3.08 17.81
CA PRO A 419 1.66 -1.88 17.05
C PRO A 419 2.96 -2.00 16.26
N GLN A 420 2.97 -1.45 15.04
CA GLN A 420 4.10 -1.45 14.11
C GLN A 420 4.48 -2.82 13.52
N PHE A 421 3.72 -3.89 13.80
CA PHE A 421 3.95 -5.21 13.21
C PHE A 421 2.87 -5.64 12.23
N ALA A 422 3.33 -6.31 11.17
CA ALA A 422 2.57 -7.26 10.39
C ALA A 422 2.64 -8.65 10.99
N LYS A 423 1.54 -9.40 10.95
CA LYS A 423 1.48 -10.81 11.31
C LYS A 423 1.19 -11.66 10.07
N LEU A 424 2.12 -12.55 9.71
CA LEU A 424 1.87 -13.54 8.65
C LEU A 424 1.08 -14.74 9.21
N LYS A 425 1.57 -15.28 10.33
CA LYS A 425 0.98 -16.46 10.99
C LYS A 425 1.46 -16.54 12.42
N GLY A 426 0.78 -17.35 13.23
CA GLY A 426 1.16 -17.68 14.59
C GLY A 426 0.26 -17.07 15.62
N HIS A 427 0.58 -17.37 16.87
CA HIS A 427 -0.06 -16.75 18.03
C HIS A 427 0.95 -15.83 18.71
N SER A 428 0.60 -14.56 18.79
CA SER A 428 1.43 -13.49 19.34
C SER A 428 0.69 -12.67 20.38
N TYR A 429 1.38 -12.27 21.45
CA TYR A 429 0.84 -11.42 22.50
C TYR A 429 1.97 -10.73 23.27
N LEU A 430 1.65 -9.65 23.98
CA LEU A 430 2.59 -8.98 24.89
C LEU A 430 2.59 -9.65 26.27
N ASP A 431 3.76 -9.98 26.80
CA ASP A 431 3.99 -10.58 28.11
C ASP A 431 5.03 -9.75 28.89
N GLY A 432 4.56 -8.72 29.60
CA GLY A 432 5.42 -7.77 30.29
C GLY A 432 6.35 -7.04 29.31
N SER A 433 7.66 -7.24 29.45
CA SER A 433 8.66 -6.65 28.54
C SER A 433 8.91 -7.45 27.26
N TYR A 434 8.20 -8.57 27.06
CA TYR A 434 8.39 -9.44 25.91
C TYR A 434 7.23 -9.37 24.92
N LEU A 435 7.56 -9.49 23.64
CA LEU A 435 6.67 -9.99 22.60
C LEU A 435 6.81 -11.52 22.53
N SER A 436 5.71 -12.22 22.78
CA SER A 436 5.62 -13.67 22.66
C SER A 436 5.24 -14.06 21.23
N LEU A 437 5.91 -15.06 20.65
CA LEU A 437 5.55 -15.64 19.35
C LEU A 437 5.64 -17.16 19.39
N SER A 438 4.56 -17.83 18.98
CA SER A 438 4.46 -19.29 18.97
C SER A 438 3.74 -19.81 17.73
N CYS A 439 4.03 -21.05 17.36
CA CYS A 439 3.44 -21.70 16.19
C CYS A 439 3.17 -23.19 16.40
N THR A 440 2.40 -23.78 15.49
CA THR A 440 2.40 -25.24 15.29
C THR A 440 3.32 -25.62 14.13
N ASP A 441 3.21 -24.94 12.99
CA ASP A 441 4.08 -25.12 11.82
C ASP A 441 5.10 -23.99 11.69
N PHE A 442 4.66 -22.75 11.49
CA PHE A 442 5.51 -21.56 11.47
C PHE A 442 4.74 -20.32 11.90
N ALA A 443 5.47 -19.33 12.40
CA ALA A 443 4.96 -18.01 12.72
C ALA A 443 6.01 -16.96 12.38
N GLU A 444 5.58 -15.87 11.73
CA GLU A 444 6.45 -14.75 11.41
C GLU A 444 5.71 -13.43 11.64
N MET A 445 6.44 -12.44 12.16
CA MET A 445 5.97 -11.06 12.32
C MET A 445 7.02 -10.10 11.77
N TYR A 446 6.59 -9.02 11.12
CA TYR A 446 7.49 -8.09 10.42
C TYR A 446 7.23 -6.62 10.78
N THR A 447 8.28 -5.81 10.79
CA THR A 447 8.24 -4.35 11.02
C THR A 447 9.18 -3.66 10.04
N GLY A 448 8.92 -2.39 9.74
CA GLY A 448 9.86 -1.57 8.96
C GLY A 448 9.48 -1.38 7.49
N HIS A 449 10.30 -0.60 6.80
CA HIS A 449 10.07 -0.26 5.39
C HIS A 449 10.65 -1.30 4.42
N HIS A 450 9.91 -1.61 3.36
CA HIS A 450 10.31 -2.61 2.36
C HIS A 450 11.48 -2.17 1.46
N LEU A 451 11.82 -0.87 1.47
CA LEU A 451 12.94 -0.31 0.70
C LEU A 451 14.27 -0.25 1.46
N TRP A 452 14.32 -0.63 2.73
CA TRP A 452 15.55 -0.55 3.50
C TRP A 452 16.66 -1.39 2.90
N LYS A 453 17.79 -0.73 2.64
CA LYS A 453 19.02 -1.37 2.18
C LYS A 453 19.81 -1.79 3.42
N ASP A 454 20.96 -1.21 3.71
CA ASP A 454 21.87 -1.77 4.70
C ASP A 454 21.53 -1.40 6.16
N TYR A 455 21.15 -2.41 6.95
CA TYR A 455 20.81 -2.26 8.36
C TYR A 455 21.08 -3.53 9.16
N GLY A 456 21.02 -3.41 10.48
CA GLY A 456 21.03 -4.51 11.43
C GLY A 456 19.72 -4.59 12.20
N VAL A 457 19.26 -5.82 12.44
CA VAL A 457 18.24 -6.14 13.44
C VAL A 457 18.91 -6.79 14.63
N THR A 458 18.65 -6.27 15.83
CA THR A 458 19.12 -6.86 17.08
C THR A 458 17.92 -7.13 17.98
N ALA A 459 17.88 -8.29 18.62
CA ALA A 459 16.83 -8.63 19.57
C ALA A 459 17.39 -9.49 20.71
N ILE A 460 16.79 -9.41 21.89
CA ILE A 460 16.99 -10.39 22.95
C ILE A 460 15.97 -11.50 22.76
N LEU A 461 16.45 -12.71 22.50
CA LEU A 461 15.64 -13.92 22.32
C LEU A 461 15.71 -14.75 23.59
N LYS A 462 14.57 -15.29 24.00
CA LYS A 462 14.46 -16.30 25.05
C LYS A 462 13.64 -17.48 24.53
N PRO A 463 14.29 -18.52 23.99
CA PRO A 463 13.63 -19.76 23.58
C PRO A 463 12.87 -20.39 24.75
N VAL A 464 11.58 -20.69 24.59
CA VAL A 464 10.76 -21.30 25.65
C VAL A 464 10.56 -22.79 25.40
N THR A 465 10.20 -23.16 24.17
CA THR A 465 10.07 -24.56 23.72
C THR A 465 10.32 -24.67 22.21
N GLY A 466 10.57 -25.89 21.72
CA GLY A 466 10.95 -26.15 20.34
C GLY A 466 12.38 -25.69 20.04
N THR A 467 12.77 -25.79 18.78
CA THR A 467 14.18 -25.72 18.37
C THR A 467 14.50 -24.65 17.36
N GLU A 468 13.48 -23.97 16.83
CA GLU A 468 13.58 -23.06 15.69
C GLU A 468 13.20 -21.63 16.14
N HIS A 469 14.20 -20.78 16.38
CA HIS A 469 14.05 -19.44 16.98
C HIS A 469 14.90 -18.39 16.25
N PHE A 470 14.26 -17.43 15.57
CA PHE A 470 14.95 -16.58 14.60
C PHE A 470 14.61 -15.08 14.68
N VAL A 471 15.52 -14.27 14.15
CA VAL A 471 15.27 -12.93 13.64
C VAL A 471 15.37 -12.94 12.12
N ASN A 472 14.60 -12.07 11.45
CA ASN A 472 14.55 -11.95 10.00
C ASN A 472 15.07 -10.60 9.55
N ILE A 473 15.70 -10.58 8.38
CA ILE A 473 16.16 -9.37 7.70
C ILE A 473 15.84 -9.46 6.20
N ARG A 474 15.65 -8.31 5.56
CA ARG A 474 15.32 -8.20 4.13
C ARG A 474 14.07 -9.00 3.74
N VAL A 475 13.05 -8.94 4.59
CA VAL A 475 11.76 -9.56 4.33
C VAL A 475 11.05 -8.81 3.19
N GLN A 476 10.70 -9.54 2.14
CA GLN A 476 9.98 -9.05 0.95
C GLN A 476 8.61 -9.74 0.80
N GLY A 477 8.06 -10.23 1.91
CA GLY A 477 6.84 -11.02 1.99
C GLY A 477 7.10 -12.45 2.50
N ALA A 478 6.06 -13.29 2.46
CA ALA A 478 6.04 -14.61 3.10
C ALA A 478 7.08 -15.63 2.57
N MET A 479 7.64 -15.40 1.39
CA MET A 479 8.47 -16.38 0.68
C MET A 479 9.89 -15.89 0.37
N ARG A 480 10.26 -14.68 0.82
CA ARG A 480 11.53 -14.05 0.48
C ARG A 480 12.08 -13.27 1.66
N SER A 481 13.12 -13.80 2.30
CA SER A 481 13.78 -13.19 3.46
C SER A 481 15.12 -13.87 3.75
N TYR A 482 15.93 -13.30 4.63
CA TYR A 482 16.94 -14.04 5.37
C TYR A 482 16.47 -14.20 6.82
N ALA A 483 16.90 -15.28 7.46
CA ALA A 483 16.68 -15.52 8.88
C ALA A 483 17.97 -16.04 9.52
N ALA A 484 18.25 -15.62 10.75
CA ALA A 484 19.34 -16.16 11.55
C ALA A 484 18.90 -16.40 12.99
N GLY A 485 19.47 -17.41 13.62
CA GLY A 485 19.06 -17.82 14.96
C GLY A 485 19.37 -19.27 15.28
N PHE A 486 18.64 -19.80 16.25
CA PHE A 486 18.87 -21.12 16.81
C PHE A 486 18.04 -22.18 16.11
N SER A 487 18.67 -23.32 15.84
CA SER A 487 18.05 -24.49 15.21
C SER A 487 18.40 -25.77 16.00
N ASP A 488 17.81 -26.88 15.60
CA ASP A 488 18.08 -28.24 16.08
C ASP A 488 19.58 -28.55 16.25
N ASN A 489 19.89 -29.53 17.10
CA ASN A 489 21.24 -30.01 17.34
C ASN A 489 22.24 -28.95 17.84
N ASN A 490 21.76 -27.94 18.58
CA ASN A 490 22.59 -26.86 19.13
C ASN A 490 23.34 -26.08 18.04
N LYS A 491 22.61 -25.64 17.01
CA LYS A 491 23.18 -24.87 15.91
C LYS A 491 22.78 -23.40 15.98
N LEU A 492 23.72 -22.54 15.62
CA LEU A 492 23.43 -21.19 15.14
C LEU A 492 23.46 -21.26 13.61
N VAL A 493 22.39 -20.84 12.96
CA VAL A 493 22.23 -20.94 11.50
C VAL A 493 21.92 -19.58 10.89
N LEU A 494 22.36 -19.39 9.65
CA LEU A 494 21.89 -18.36 8.73
C LEU A 494 21.24 -19.06 7.54
N ARG A 495 20.00 -18.68 7.20
CA ARG A 495 19.20 -19.30 6.15
C ARG A 495 18.52 -18.24 5.27
N LYS A 496 18.21 -18.63 4.04
CA LYS A 496 17.50 -17.82 3.04
C LYS A 496 16.17 -18.47 2.71
N ASN A 497 15.10 -17.69 2.73
CA ASN A 497 13.83 -18.04 2.13
C ASN A 497 13.80 -17.53 0.69
N TYR A 498 13.65 -18.44 -0.27
CA TYR A 498 13.37 -18.09 -1.66
C TYR A 498 12.41 -19.15 -2.20
N TYR A 499 11.14 -19.03 -1.80
CA TYR A 499 10.11 -20.07 -1.96
C TYR A 499 10.41 -21.34 -1.15
N GLY A 500 10.95 -21.16 0.06
CA GLY A 500 11.39 -22.22 0.97
C GLY A 500 12.73 -21.88 1.62
N TYR A 501 12.90 -22.24 2.89
CA TYR A 501 14.14 -21.97 3.63
C TYR A 501 15.25 -22.98 3.28
N THR A 502 16.44 -22.45 3.01
CA THR A 502 17.68 -23.22 2.86
C THR A 502 18.79 -22.64 3.73
N ILE A 503 19.53 -23.49 4.44
CA ILE A 503 20.69 -23.06 5.25
C ILE A 503 21.82 -22.60 4.33
N LEU A 504 22.34 -21.40 4.59
CA LEU A 504 23.50 -20.82 3.89
C LEU A 504 24.81 -21.19 4.60
N CYS A 505 24.83 -21.03 5.92
CA CYS A 505 25.94 -21.44 6.77
C CYS A 505 25.46 -21.67 8.21
N GLU A 506 26.23 -22.45 8.97
CA GLU A 506 25.92 -22.80 10.35
C GLU A 506 27.20 -23.05 11.17
N THR A 507 27.07 -22.99 12.50
CA THR A 507 28.12 -23.38 13.44
C THR A 507 27.53 -23.98 14.70
N ASP A 508 28.33 -24.74 15.44
CA ASP A 508 27.93 -25.28 16.75
C ASP A 508 27.79 -24.15 17.77
N PHE A 509 26.63 -24.09 18.42
CA PHE A 509 26.32 -23.13 19.47
C PHE A 509 25.38 -23.76 20.50
N ALA A 510 25.88 -24.03 21.70
CA ALA A 510 25.12 -24.65 22.78
C ALA A 510 24.17 -23.63 23.46
N TRP A 511 22.99 -23.44 22.87
CA TRP A 511 21.91 -22.66 23.44
C TRP A 511 21.01 -23.51 24.35
N LYS A 512 20.24 -22.87 25.23
CA LYS A 512 19.30 -23.52 26.15
C LYS A 512 17.97 -22.78 26.20
N ILE A 513 16.91 -23.54 26.47
CA ILE A 513 15.61 -22.98 26.80
C ILE A 513 15.68 -22.14 28.08
N ASN A 514 14.86 -21.09 28.12
CA ASN A 514 14.73 -20.11 29.19
C ASN A 514 16.00 -19.28 29.50
N GLU A 515 17.05 -19.37 28.69
CA GLU A 515 18.18 -18.44 28.71
C GLU A 515 17.97 -17.31 27.67
N GLU A 516 18.49 -16.13 27.98
CA GLU A 516 18.43 -14.97 27.06
C GLU A 516 19.70 -14.88 26.21
N TYR A 517 19.50 -14.56 24.93
CA TYR A 517 20.57 -14.34 23.97
C TYR A 517 20.32 -13.06 23.19
N LYS A 518 21.30 -12.15 23.18
CA LYS A 518 21.27 -10.99 22.31
C LYS A 518 21.75 -11.41 20.91
N LEU A 519 20.82 -11.58 19.98
CA LEU A 519 21.10 -11.94 18.60
C LEU A 519 21.12 -10.67 17.73
N SER A 520 22.13 -10.53 16.88
CA SER A 520 22.23 -9.44 15.90
C SER A 520 22.46 -10.03 14.51
N LEU A 521 21.62 -9.64 13.56
CA LEU A 521 21.72 -10.00 12.15
C LEU A 521 21.87 -8.70 11.34
N LYS A 522 22.96 -8.59 10.58
CA LYS A 522 23.30 -7.38 9.81
C LYS A 522 23.41 -7.70 8.33
N ALA A 523 23.00 -6.76 7.49
CA ALA A 523 23.16 -6.83 6.05
C ALA A 523 23.94 -5.61 5.53
N ASP A 524 24.94 -5.88 4.69
CA ASP A 524 25.82 -4.91 4.04
C ASP A 524 25.99 -5.31 2.57
N GLY A 525 25.18 -4.71 1.70
CA GLY A 525 24.99 -5.19 0.34
C GLY A 525 24.51 -6.65 0.35
N SER A 526 25.28 -7.54 -0.26
CA SER A 526 25.00 -8.99 -0.26
C SER A 526 25.66 -9.76 0.89
N THR A 527 26.39 -9.09 1.79
CA THR A 527 27.06 -9.73 2.92
C THR A 527 26.19 -9.66 4.17
N LEU A 528 26.03 -10.79 4.83
CA LEU A 528 25.27 -10.96 6.06
C LEU A 528 26.20 -11.39 7.17
N SER A 529 26.04 -10.83 8.37
CA SER A 529 26.75 -11.28 9.57
C SER A 529 25.82 -11.51 10.75
N VAL A 530 26.16 -12.53 11.54
CA VAL A 530 25.38 -12.97 12.71
C VAL A 530 26.27 -12.95 13.94
N SER A 531 25.81 -12.23 14.96
CA SER A 531 26.46 -12.14 16.26
C SER A 531 25.52 -12.58 17.38
N VAL A 532 26.07 -13.27 18.38
CA VAL A 532 25.37 -13.63 19.61
C VAL A 532 26.16 -13.06 20.79
N ASN A 533 25.49 -12.30 21.67
CA ASN A 533 26.09 -11.62 22.81
C ASN A 533 27.32 -10.80 22.41
N ASP A 534 27.15 -9.99 21.35
CA ASP A 534 28.15 -9.07 20.79
C ASP A 534 29.41 -9.74 20.20
N LYS A 535 29.43 -11.07 20.07
CA LYS A 535 30.47 -11.82 19.36
C LYS A 535 29.94 -12.34 18.01
N GLU A 536 30.66 -12.06 16.94
CA GLU A 536 30.35 -12.58 15.59
C GLU A 536 30.69 -14.07 15.49
N TYR A 537 29.79 -14.84 14.86
CA TYR A 537 29.94 -16.28 14.67
C TYR A 537 29.81 -16.70 13.21
N LEU A 538 28.97 -16.03 12.43
CA LEU A 538 28.74 -16.35 11.02
C LEU A 538 28.86 -15.08 10.18
N THR A 539 29.50 -15.23 9.02
CA THR A 539 29.52 -14.22 7.95
C THR A 539 29.37 -14.94 6.62
N PHE A 540 28.50 -14.43 5.75
CA PHE A 540 28.18 -15.05 4.46
C PHE A 540 27.90 -13.99 3.41
N THR A 541 28.46 -14.15 2.20
CA THR A 541 28.16 -13.28 1.05
C THR A 541 27.30 -14.04 0.05
N ASP A 542 26.06 -13.60 -0.14
CA ASP A 542 25.13 -14.22 -1.09
C ASP A 542 25.44 -13.76 -2.51
N SER A 543 26.01 -14.66 -3.31
CA SER A 543 26.30 -14.45 -4.73
C SER A 543 25.19 -14.94 -5.67
N ASN A 544 24.12 -15.54 -5.14
CA ASN A 544 23.04 -16.15 -5.92
C ASN A 544 21.70 -15.47 -5.62
N LEU A 545 21.36 -14.46 -6.43
CA LEU A 545 20.12 -13.67 -6.30
C LEU A 545 19.96 -13.04 -4.90
N PRO A 546 20.90 -12.17 -4.46
CA PRO A 546 20.85 -11.59 -3.13
C PRO A 546 19.58 -10.74 -2.94
N LEU A 547 18.99 -10.79 -1.75
CA LEU A 547 17.90 -9.90 -1.36
C LEU A 547 18.51 -8.61 -0.81
N LEU A 548 18.35 -7.52 -1.55
CA LEU A 548 19.03 -6.24 -1.28
C LEU A 548 18.13 -5.18 -0.63
N THR A 549 16.86 -5.49 -0.38
CA THR A 549 15.90 -4.63 0.31
C THR A 549 14.93 -5.45 1.13
N GLY A 550 14.32 -4.86 2.16
CA GLY A 550 13.16 -5.43 2.83
C GLY A 550 13.06 -5.13 4.32
N CYS A 551 11.91 -5.46 4.89
CA CYS A 551 11.56 -5.25 6.30
C CYS A 551 12.38 -6.15 7.23
N ALA A 552 12.36 -5.81 8.52
CA ALA A 552 12.89 -6.66 9.59
C ALA A 552 11.78 -7.56 10.15
N GLY A 553 12.14 -8.60 10.90
CA GLY A 553 11.14 -9.43 11.55
C GLY A 553 11.67 -10.43 12.55
N ILE A 554 10.77 -11.27 13.03
CA ILE A 554 11.02 -12.40 13.92
C ILE A 554 10.25 -13.61 13.43
N SER A 555 10.79 -14.81 13.67
CA SER A 555 10.13 -16.05 13.27
C SER A 555 10.45 -17.22 14.18
N VAL A 556 9.50 -18.15 14.26
CA VAL A 556 9.61 -19.45 14.93
C VAL A 556 8.97 -20.54 14.06
N GLU A 557 9.45 -21.77 14.16
CA GLU A 557 8.93 -22.91 13.38
C GLU A 557 8.79 -24.18 14.21
N GLN A 558 8.13 -25.20 13.66
CA GLN A 558 8.13 -26.58 14.17
C GLN A 558 7.70 -26.70 15.64
N GLY A 559 6.60 -26.02 16.00
CA GLY A 559 6.08 -26.04 17.37
C GLY A 559 6.86 -25.17 18.36
N SER A 560 7.75 -24.31 17.87
CA SER A 560 8.57 -23.45 18.72
C SER A 560 7.81 -22.26 19.29
N HIS A 561 8.26 -21.82 20.46
CA HIS A 561 7.80 -20.63 21.17
C HIS A 561 9.00 -19.85 21.67
N CYS A 562 9.09 -18.58 21.30
CA CYS A 562 10.14 -17.66 21.72
C CYS A 562 9.53 -16.38 22.29
N LEU A 563 10.21 -15.82 23.29
CA LEU A 563 9.97 -14.46 23.77
C LEU A 563 11.04 -13.54 23.21
N TYR A 564 10.64 -12.36 22.74
CA TYR A 564 11.51 -11.34 22.15
C TYR A 564 11.40 -10.03 22.92
N ARG A 565 12.51 -9.35 23.17
CA ARG A 565 12.49 -7.97 23.69
C ARG A 565 13.64 -7.15 23.14
N ASP A 566 13.57 -5.85 23.35
CA ASP A 566 14.60 -4.89 22.94
C ASP A 566 14.95 -5.03 21.45
N ILE A 567 13.93 -5.18 20.60
CA ILE A 567 14.12 -5.24 19.15
C ILE A 567 14.57 -3.87 18.67
N ALA A 568 15.79 -3.78 18.15
CA ALA A 568 16.40 -2.55 17.67
C ALA A 568 16.79 -2.70 16.20
N ILE A 569 16.47 -1.67 15.42
CA ILE A 569 16.86 -1.54 14.02
C ILE A 569 17.84 -0.38 13.92
N THR A 570 19.02 -0.65 13.38
CA THR A 570 20.07 0.35 13.18
C THR A 570 20.59 0.25 11.75
N GLY A 571 20.32 1.27 10.95
CA GLY A 571 20.90 1.39 9.63
C GLY A 571 22.37 1.82 9.70
N LYS A 572 23.11 1.53 8.64
CA LYS A 572 24.55 1.80 8.56
C LYS A 572 24.78 3.14 7.87
N GLU A 573 25.51 4.05 8.52
CA GLU A 573 25.91 5.35 7.93
C GLU A 573 26.68 5.20 6.62
#